data_AF-A0A8C2HTW7-F1
#
_entry.id   AF-A0A8C2HTW7-F1
#
_cell.length_a   1.000
_cell.length_b   1.000
_cell.length_c   1.000
_cell.angle_alpha   90.00
_cell.angle_beta   90.00
_cell.angle_gamma   90.00
#
_symmetry.space_group_name_H-M   'P 1'
#
loop_
_entity.id
_entity.type
_entity.pdbx_description
1 polymer ?
#
loop_
_entity_poly.entity_id
_entity_poly.type
_entity_poly.pdbx_seq_one_letter_code
_entity_poly.pdbx_strand_id
1 'polypeptide(L)' 'MQRHVQLRDTHRDAVQDALLQLASIVDVNSLQTTIKDVLRVVLPNVECVFVYLLEAESRLRCEDPPHEVPPEGKLR' A
#
# COMPACT_ATOMS: atom_id res chain seq x y z
N MET A 1 12.18 -19.35 -20.65
CA MET A 1 10.72 -19.46 -20.41
C MET A 1 10.36 -19.73 -18.94
N GLN A 2 11.01 -20.65 -18.23
CA GLN A 2 10.67 -21.02 -16.84
C GLN A 2 10.73 -19.87 -15.81
N ARG A 3 11.71 -18.96 -15.90
CA ARG A 3 11.88 -17.87 -14.92
C ARG A 3 10.73 -16.86 -14.90
N HIS A 4 10.08 -16.62 -16.04
CA HIS A 4 8.92 -15.71 -16.13
C HIS A 4 7.64 -16.32 -15.58
N VAL A 5 7.49 -17.65 -15.65
CA VAL A 5 6.34 -18.36 -15.08
C VAL A 5 6.44 -18.34 -13.55
N GLN A 6 7.61 -18.68 -13.02
CA GLN A 6 7.84 -18.69 -11.58
C GLN A 6 7.67 -17.32 -10.90
N LEU A 7 8.10 -16.24 -11.55
CA LEU A 7 7.89 -14.87 -11.05
C LEU A 7 6.40 -14.47 -11.02
N ARG A 8 5.61 -14.96 -11.98
CA ARG A 8 4.16 -14.68 -12.06
C ARG A 8 3.41 -15.45 -10.97
N ASP A 9 3.82 -16.67 -10.67
CA ASP A 9 3.22 -17.49 -9.64
C ASP A 9 3.49 -16.89 -8.25
N THR A 10 4.73 -16.48 -7.97
CA THR A 10 5.06 -15.82 -6.70
C THR A 10 4.34 -14.49 -6.49
N HIS A 11 4.12 -13.72 -7.57
CA HIS A 11 3.36 -12.47 -7.47
C HIS A 11 1.87 -12.71 -7.23
N ARG A 12 1.30 -13.78 -7.82
CA ARG A 12 -0.09 -14.18 -7.57
C ARG A 12 -0.29 -14.57 -6.11
N ASP A 13 0.62 -15.36 -5.56
CA ASP A 13 0.56 -15.78 -4.15
C ASP A 13 0.68 -14.56 -3.22
N ALA A 14 1.60 -13.63 -3.51
CA ALA A 14 1.75 -12.39 -2.77
C ALA A 14 0.49 -11.51 -2.78
N VAL A 15 -0.21 -11.43 -3.92
CA VAL A 15 -1.49 -10.73 -4.03
C VAL A 15 -2.58 -11.41 -3.21
N GLN A 16 -2.65 -12.74 -3.24
CA GLN A 16 -3.63 -13.49 -2.46
C GLN A 16 -3.42 -13.30 -0.95
N ASP A 17 -2.19 -13.43 -0.47
CA ASP A 17 -1.85 -13.24 0.94
C ASP A 17 -2.14 -11.81 1.40
N ALA A 18 -1.82 -10.82 0.57
CA ALA A 18 -2.16 -9.43 0.79
C ALA A 18 -3.67 -9.19 0.98
N LEU A 19 -4.50 -9.79 0.12
CA LEU A 19 -5.95 -9.67 0.22
C LEU A 19 -6.49 -10.33 1.50
N LEU A 20 -5.94 -11.49 1.88
CA LEU A 20 -6.31 -12.16 3.13
C LEU A 20 -5.92 -11.34 4.36
N GLN A 21 -4.73 -10.73 4.35
CA GLN A 21 -4.29 -9.83 5.42
C GLN A 21 -5.21 -8.62 5.54
N LEU A 22 -5.53 -7.94 4.43
CA LEU A 22 -6.46 -6.81 4.43
C LEU A 22 -7.86 -7.21 4.92
N ALA A 23 -8.36 -8.38 4.54
CA ALA A 23 -9.66 -8.88 4.98
C ALA A 23 -9.72 -9.20 6.48
N SER A 24 -8.58 -9.42 7.14
CA SER A 24 -8.50 -9.72 8.57
C SER A 24 -8.57 -8.48 9.47
N ILE A 25 -8.46 -7.28 8.91
CA ILE A 25 -8.37 -6.04 9.67
C ILE A 25 -9.73 -5.67 10.26
N VAL A 26 -9.73 -5.36 11.56
CA VAL A 26 -10.92 -4.98 12.32
C VAL A 26 -10.85 -3.56 12.90
N ASP A 27 -9.71 -2.88 12.76
CA ASP A 27 -9.48 -1.55 13.30
C ASP A 27 -8.80 -0.60 12.30
N VAL A 28 -9.16 0.68 12.36
CA VAL A 28 -8.70 1.71 11.40
C VAL A 28 -7.22 2.07 11.56
N ASN A 29 -6.64 1.86 12.75
CA ASN A 29 -5.24 2.18 13.02
C ASN A 29 -4.33 1.14 12.34
N SER A 30 -4.70 -0.13 12.42
CA SER A 30 -4.06 -1.23 11.70
C SER A 30 -4.25 -1.09 10.19
N LEU A 31 -5.38 -0.56 9.72
CA LEU A 31 -5.67 -0.42 8.29
C LEU A 31 -4.58 0.35 7.53
N GLN A 32 -4.18 1.52 8.01
CA GLN A 32 -3.15 2.33 7.33
C GLN A 32 -1.81 1.60 7.24
N THR A 33 -1.40 0.93 8.33
CA THR A 33 -0.13 0.21 8.41
C THR A 33 -0.14 -1.01 7.51
N THR A 34 -1.21 -1.82 7.56
CA THR A 34 -1.33 -3.02 6.72
C THR A 34 -1.43 -2.68 5.24
N ILE A 35 -2.13 -1.59 4.86
CA ILE A 35 -2.15 -1.12 3.46
C ILE A 35 -0.72 -0.81 2.99
N LYS A 36 0.08 -0.09 3.79
CA LYS A 36 1.47 0.22 3.41
C LYS A 36 2.29 -1.04 3.18
N ASP A 37 2.19 -2.00 4.10
CA ASP A 37 2.98 -3.22 4.03
C ASP A 37 2.57 -4.11 2.86
N VAL A 38 1.27 -4.27 2.64
CA VAL A 38 0.73 -5.00 1.49
C VAL A 38 1.16 -4.37 0.17
N LEU A 39 1.09 -3.04 0.05
CA LEU A 39 1.47 -2.36 -1.19
C LEU A 39 2.98 -2.49 -1.49
N ARG A 40 3.84 -2.50 -0.47
CA ARG A 40 5.28 -2.77 -0.64
C ARG A 40 5.58 -4.18 -1.15
N VAL A 41 4.72 -5.15 -0.82
CA VAL A 41 4.87 -6.55 -1.26
C VAL A 41 4.31 -6.75 -2.66
N VAL A 42 3.17 -6.14 -2.96
CA VAL A 42 2.45 -6.36 -4.22
C VAL A 42 3.01 -5.51 -5.36
N LEU A 43 3.34 -4.25 -5.12
CA LEU A 43 3.77 -3.34 -6.18
C LEU A 43 5.28 -3.44 -6.42
N PRO A 44 5.72 -3.68 -7.66
CA PRO A 44 7.15 -3.69 -7.97
C PRO A 44 7.73 -2.27 -7.93
N ASN A 45 8.98 -2.14 -7.45
CA ASN A 45 9.78 -0.91 -7.48
C ASN A 45 9.15 0.29 -6.75
N VAL A 46 8.45 0.05 -5.65
CA VAL A 46 7.94 1.11 -4.79
C VAL A 46 9.00 1.52 -3.77
N GLU A 47 9.41 2.79 -3.81
CA GLU A 47 10.35 3.35 -2.83
C GLU A 47 9.63 3.77 -1.53
N CYS A 48 8.49 4.46 -1.66
CA CYS A 48 7.70 4.94 -0.52
C CYS A 48 6.20 4.71 -0.75
N VAL A 49 5.46 4.40 0.34
CA VAL A 49 3.99 4.33 0.35
C VAL A 49 3.47 5.27 1.42
N PHE A 50 2.67 6.23 1.00
CA PHE A 50 1.98 7.16 1.89
C PHE A 50 0.47 6.91 1.80
N VAL A 51 -0.18 6.83 2.95
CA VAL A 51 -1.63 6.63 3.06
C VAL A 51 -2.22 7.88 3.68
N TYR A 52 -3.21 8.47 3.00
CA TYR A 52 -3.93 9.64 3.48
C TYR A 52 -5.37 9.25 3.78
N LEU A 53 -5.80 9.53 5.01
CA LEU A 53 -7.20 9.43 5.40
C LEU A 53 -7.87 10.78 5.20
N LEU A 54 -9.00 10.77 4.51
CA LEU A 54 -9.85 11.95 4.37
C LEU A 54 -10.66 12.12 5.66
N GLU A 55 -10.42 13.22 6.35
CA GLU A 55 -11.16 13.63 7.54
C GLU A 55 -12.28 14.61 7.17
N ALA A 56 -13.00 15.07 8.19
CA ALA A 56 -13.96 16.15 8.04
C ALA A 56 -13.28 17.42 7.48
N GLU A 57 -14.10 18.34 6.95
CA GLU A 57 -13.63 19.58 6.33
C GLU A 57 -12.67 19.38 5.15
N SER A 58 -12.70 18.21 4.49
CA SER A 58 -11.84 17.86 3.36
C SER A 58 -10.34 17.87 3.67
N ARG A 59 -9.97 17.57 4.92
CA ARG A 59 -8.56 17.53 5.34
C ARG A 59 -7.98 16.14 5.14
N LEU A 60 -6.76 16.08 4.60
CA LEU A 60 -6.00 14.83 4.48
C LEU A 60 -5.07 14.67 5.67
N ARG A 61 -5.24 13.58 6.43
CA ARG A 61 -4.33 13.19 7.51
C ARG A 61 -3.40 12.08 7.03
N CYS A 62 -2.10 12.25 7.28
CA CYS A 62 -1.09 11.23 7.09
C CYS A 62 -0.28 11.09 8.39
N GLU A 63 0.03 9.87 8.78
CA GLU A 63 0.81 9.59 10.01
C GLU A 63 2.33 9.58 9.78
N ASP A 64 2.76 9.64 8.52
CA ASP A 64 4.19 9.77 8.18
C ASP A 64 4.71 11.19 8.50
N PRO A 65 6.04 11.35 8.65
CA PRO A 65 6.65 12.68 8.80
C PRO A 65 6.22 13.65 7.70
N PRO A 66 6.18 14.98 7.96
CA PRO A 66 5.84 15.97 6.95
C PRO A 66 6.67 15.81 5.67
N HIS A 67 6.00 15.72 4.53
CA HIS A 67 6.61 15.59 3.20
C HIS A 67 5.78 16.40 2.19
N GLU A 68 6.43 16.83 1.10
CA GLU A 68 5.74 17.54 0.02
C GLU A 68 4.83 16.55 -0.73
N VAL A 69 3.54 16.90 -0.86
CA VAL A 69 2.62 16.21 -1.75
C VAL A 69 2.68 16.93 -3.09
N PRO A 70 3.13 16.27 -4.17
CA PRO A 70 3.19 16.93 -5.46
C PRO A 70 1.79 17.38 -5.88
N PRO A 71 1.65 18.57 -6.51
CA PRO A 71 0.35 19.13 -6.87
C PRO A 71 -0.45 18.25 -7.85
N GLU A 72 0.23 17.30 -8.50
CA GLU A 72 -0.37 16.31 -9.41
C GLU A 72 -0.89 15.05 -8.68
N GLY A 73 -0.70 14.95 -7.36
CA GLY A 73 -1.05 13.75 -6.57
C GLY A 73 -0.14 12.54 -6.81
N LYS A 74 1.00 12.71 -7.49
CA LYS A 74 2.00 11.65 -7.70
C LYS A 74 3.02 11.67 -6.57
N LEU A 75 3.03 10.65 -5.73
CA LEU A 75 4.11 10.44 -4.78
C LEU A 75 5.38 10.07 -5.58
N ARG A 76 6.49 10.78 -5.33
CA ARG A 76 7.79 10.52 -5.97
C ARG A 76 8.46 9.29 -5.37
#